data_AF-A0A3A8PQ70-F1
#
_entry.id   AF-A0A3A8PQ70-F1
#
_cell.length_a   1.000
_cell.length_b   1.000
_cell.length_c   1.000
_cell.angle_alpha   90.00
_cell.angle_beta   90.00
_cell.angle_gamma   90.00
#
_symmetry.space_group_name_H-M   'P 1'
#
loop_
_entity.id
_entity.type
_entity.pdbx_description
1 polymer ?
#
loop_
_entity_poly.entity_id
_entity_poly.type
_entity_poly.pdbx_seq_one_letter_code
_entity_poly.pdbx_strand_id
1 'polypeptide(L)'
;MLICLLLAAGAVESAGPDPTDARVLKLKEVDADSISVDIKADMAVVDIGSTIYIDVSRDRALAKLGTVTAGASERTATLVKSSEALAGALARTNEELTQMRTAMAEWKPNPPPATLKMIQDATEKAAAPMSIIMNAATPGSRFHRGLEAALTDVPPEGLSDPELFRRIADVAATELEALRAELRQALQKEGVFFMLGAWIVGAGGNREVHLDGFDDIKPQDRYVLDRWSIFLTAEQQKQLDAIGRAADQFNSQGIGALVQSVGMPMLLEAFMRTTQSLEVTEKSAQQVGTTVVGLSDTVRTELTQTATELRQYRVYLGGLMRKYQGTTPASDSGAALLTGFNADLREAVLRARELSRKIGQVQATLASVPPALKPSVQELDKVLGLTATALKADIDGLAEGVASLFSLVRVNAELLEFSKEVKRHSVASLPSATLLDLNNTGRREPGDAVVFRFAVGRGEEKPTVVETHQLTMHRVLPHFDTTVGLIFARVPEAEGGSSRFQAAPAYSVLLKWGSRTESYVNTLVTPGLGLNLSALDFNRDNTPEVGVALTLSLFRNILQAGGGYNVFRDRWYFFFGVGLPLPNIGGLPTNASSSLPDP
;
A
#
# COMPACT_ATOMS: atom_id res chain seq x y z
N MET A 1 -49.74 25.55 -24.05
CA MET A 1 -50.32 24.80 -22.91
C MET A 1 -50.62 23.33 -23.22
N LEU A 2 -50.36 22.85 -24.45
CA LEU A 2 -50.40 21.42 -24.82
C LEU A 2 -49.01 20.72 -24.76
N ILE A 3 -47.96 21.45 -24.39
CA ILE A 3 -46.55 20.97 -24.35
C ILE A 3 -46.17 20.43 -22.95
N CYS A 4 -46.98 20.66 -21.91
CA CYS A 4 -46.65 20.23 -20.54
C CYS A 4 -47.10 18.79 -20.20
N LEU A 5 -47.86 18.10 -21.06
CA LEU A 5 -48.40 16.76 -20.73
C LEU A 5 -47.59 15.57 -21.26
N LEU A 6 -46.54 15.79 -22.07
CA LEU A 6 -45.64 14.74 -22.56
C LEU A 6 -44.38 14.55 -21.69
N LEU A 7 -44.21 15.34 -20.63
CA LEU A 7 -43.03 15.29 -19.75
C LEU A 7 -43.15 14.31 -18.57
N ALA A 8 -44.28 13.61 -18.42
CA ALA A 8 -44.56 12.78 -17.24
C ALA A 8 -44.71 11.27 -17.50
N ALA A 9 -44.51 10.77 -18.72
CA ALA A 9 -44.58 9.34 -19.02
C ALA A 9 -43.29 8.86 -19.70
N GLY A 10 -42.36 8.32 -18.91
CA GLY A 10 -41.13 7.72 -19.43
C GLY A 10 -39.85 8.11 -18.68
N ALA A 11 -39.91 8.36 -17.37
CA ALA A 11 -38.72 8.22 -16.54
C ALA A 11 -38.56 6.73 -16.20
N VAL A 12 -38.06 5.95 -17.15
CA VAL A 12 -37.29 4.77 -16.76
C VAL A 12 -35.96 5.34 -16.29
N GLU A 13 -35.82 5.52 -14.98
CA GLU A 13 -34.51 5.63 -14.34
C GLU A 13 -33.79 4.29 -14.53
N SER A 14 -33.32 4.02 -15.74
CA SER A 14 -32.11 3.24 -15.91
C SER A 14 -30.99 4.27 -15.82
N ALA A 15 -30.50 4.52 -14.61
CA ALA A 15 -29.11 4.94 -14.47
C ALA A 15 -28.28 3.80 -15.08
N GLY A 16 -28.09 3.87 -16.40
CA GLY A 16 -27.22 2.98 -17.12
C GLY A 16 -25.84 3.05 -16.46
N PRO A 17 -25.09 1.94 -16.42
CA PRO A 17 -23.74 1.96 -15.87
C PRO A 17 -22.95 3.08 -16.53
N ASP A 18 -22.24 3.89 -15.73
CA ASP A 18 -21.32 4.92 -16.21
C ASP A 18 -20.49 4.34 -17.37
N PRO A 19 -20.62 4.90 -18.58
CA PRO A 19 -19.99 4.36 -19.77
C PRO A 19 -18.46 4.34 -19.65
N THR A 20 -17.88 5.16 -18.77
CA THR A 20 -16.43 5.24 -18.54
C THR A 20 -15.88 4.16 -17.61
N ASP A 21 -16.73 3.54 -16.77
CA ASP A 21 -16.29 2.48 -15.86
C ASP A 21 -16.34 1.10 -16.53
N ALA A 22 -15.20 0.68 -17.06
CA ALA A 22 -15.04 -0.59 -17.78
C ALA A 22 -14.88 -1.82 -16.87
N ARG A 23 -15.05 -1.68 -15.55
CA ARG A 23 -14.88 -2.76 -14.57
C ARG A 23 -16.09 -3.69 -14.51
N VAL A 24 -15.79 -4.97 -14.33
CA VAL A 24 -16.77 -6.02 -14.05
C VAL A 24 -17.21 -5.95 -12.59
N LEU A 25 -16.27 -5.73 -11.68
CA LEU A 25 -16.53 -5.67 -10.24
C LEU A 25 -16.61 -4.21 -9.78
N LYS A 26 -17.72 -3.86 -9.14
CA LYS A 26 -17.85 -2.63 -8.37
C LYS A 26 -17.81 -2.97 -6.89
N LEU A 27 -16.83 -2.38 -6.20
CA LEU A 27 -16.54 -2.68 -4.82
C LEU A 27 -17.01 -1.53 -3.94
N LYS A 28 -17.72 -1.86 -2.87
CA LYS A 28 -18.19 -0.90 -1.88
C LYS A 28 -17.89 -1.43 -0.48
N GLU A 29 -17.18 -0.63 0.30
CA GLU A 29 -16.93 -0.94 1.70
C GLU A 29 -18.09 -0.44 2.55
N VAL A 30 -18.47 -1.22 3.56
CA VAL A 30 -19.23 -0.78 4.72
C VAL A 30 -18.40 -1.12 5.95
N ASP A 31 -17.95 -0.10 6.66
CA ASP A 31 -17.09 -0.28 7.83
C ASP A 31 -17.90 -0.60 9.10
N ALA A 32 -17.18 -0.84 10.20
CA ALA A 32 -17.79 -1.23 11.47
C ALA A 32 -18.71 -0.14 12.08
N ASP A 33 -18.62 1.11 11.62
CA ASP A 33 -19.50 2.21 12.03
C ASP A 33 -20.64 2.44 11.01
N SER A 34 -20.85 1.48 10.10
CA SER A 34 -21.86 1.50 9.03
C SER A 34 -21.67 2.64 8.02
N ILE A 35 -20.47 3.22 7.95
CA ILE A 35 -20.13 4.22 6.93
C ILE A 35 -19.81 3.47 5.64
N SER A 36 -20.41 3.91 4.55
CA SER A 36 -20.25 3.29 3.24
C SER A 36 -19.36 4.12 2.33
N VAL A 37 -18.38 3.47 1.70
CA VAL A 37 -17.37 4.10 0.85
C VAL A 37 -17.22 3.32 -0.44
N ASP A 38 -17.35 4.00 -1.58
CA ASP A 38 -17.08 3.38 -2.89
C ASP A 38 -15.57 3.20 -3.10
N ILE A 39 -15.16 1.99 -3.46
CA ILE A 39 -13.77 1.67 -3.76
C ILE A 39 -13.54 1.90 -5.25
N LYS A 40 -12.89 3.03 -5.58
CA LYS A 40 -12.69 3.46 -6.98
C LYS A 40 -11.33 3.09 -7.57
N ALA A 41 -10.40 2.57 -6.79
CA ALA A 41 -9.06 2.21 -7.26
C ALA A 41 -8.86 0.70 -7.14
N ASP A 42 -8.14 0.10 -8.10
CA ASP A 42 -7.79 -1.32 -8.07
C ASP A 42 -6.83 -1.63 -6.89
N MET A 43 -6.16 -0.58 -6.39
CA MET A 43 -5.41 -0.55 -5.13
C MET A 43 -6.04 0.47 -4.18
N ALA A 44 -6.64 0.00 -3.09
CA ALA A 44 -7.22 0.87 -2.06
C ALA A 44 -6.91 0.36 -0.65
N VAL A 45 -7.13 1.22 0.35
CA VAL A 45 -7.09 0.84 1.77
C VAL A 45 -8.50 0.67 2.28
N VAL A 46 -8.77 -0.48 2.90
CA VAL A 46 -10.05 -0.79 3.57
C VAL A 46 -9.84 -1.03 5.06
N ASP A 47 -10.91 -0.85 5.85
CA ASP A 47 -10.87 -1.20 7.26
C ASP A 47 -10.87 -2.72 7.44
N ILE A 48 -9.99 -3.23 8.30
CA ILE A 48 -9.76 -4.66 8.53
C ILE A 48 -10.96 -5.41 9.15
N GLY A 49 -11.94 -4.68 9.70
CA GLY A 49 -13.21 -5.21 10.22
C GLY A 49 -14.42 -4.93 9.34
N SER A 50 -14.23 -4.41 8.12
CA SER A 50 -15.32 -4.03 7.22
C SER A 50 -15.99 -5.21 6.51
N THR A 51 -17.15 -4.93 5.89
CA THR A 51 -17.78 -5.79 4.89
C THR A 51 -17.60 -5.17 3.52
N ILE A 52 -17.21 -5.97 2.52
CA ILE A 52 -17.05 -5.54 1.15
C ILE A 52 -18.22 -6.08 0.33
N TYR A 53 -19.04 -5.20 -0.19
CA TYR A 53 -20.08 -5.49 -1.15
C TYR A 53 -19.49 -5.48 -2.56
N ILE A 54 -19.81 -6.50 -3.34
CA ILE A 54 -19.23 -6.75 -4.66
C ILE A 54 -20.39 -6.87 -5.64
N ASP A 55 -20.64 -5.83 -6.42
CA ASP A 55 -21.59 -5.88 -7.54
C ASP A 55 -20.88 -6.38 -8.80
N VAL A 56 -21.49 -7.35 -9.49
CA VAL A 56 -20.94 -8.03 -10.67
C VAL A 56 -21.78 -7.66 -11.89
N SER A 57 -21.18 -6.88 -12.79
CA SER A 57 -21.84 -6.48 -14.03
C SER A 57 -21.71 -7.55 -15.11
N ARG A 58 -22.81 -8.25 -15.39
CA ARG A 58 -22.89 -9.24 -16.48
C ARG A 58 -22.54 -8.64 -17.84
N ASP A 59 -23.01 -7.41 -18.11
CA ASP A 59 -22.75 -6.73 -19.37
C ASP A 59 -21.26 -6.40 -19.55
N ARG A 60 -20.59 -5.96 -18.49
CA ARG A 60 -19.13 -5.73 -18.52
C ARG A 60 -18.36 -7.04 -18.57
N ALA A 61 -18.81 -8.09 -17.89
CA ALA A 61 -18.22 -9.42 -18.01
C ALA A 61 -18.29 -9.95 -19.45
N LEU A 62 -19.41 -9.74 -20.15
CA LEU A 62 -19.55 -10.08 -21.56
C LEU A 62 -18.61 -9.26 -22.45
N ALA A 63 -18.45 -7.95 -22.19
CA ALA A 63 -17.50 -7.12 -22.93
C ALA A 63 -16.03 -7.53 -22.71
N LYS A 64 -15.70 -8.15 -21.57
CA LYS A 64 -14.36 -8.71 -21.33
C LYS A 64 -14.13 -10.04 -22.06
N LEU A 65 -15.15 -10.63 -22.70
CA LEU A 65 -14.95 -11.82 -23.53
C LEU A 65 -14.14 -11.51 -24.78
N GLY A 66 -14.25 -10.29 -25.34
CA GLY A 66 -13.51 -9.86 -26.53
C GLY A 66 -12.01 -10.11 -26.41
N THR A 67 -11.45 -9.93 -25.21
CA THR A 67 -10.01 -10.13 -24.91
C THR A 67 -9.61 -11.59 -24.70
N VAL A 68 -10.57 -12.50 -24.57
CA VAL A 68 -10.36 -13.94 -24.29
C VAL A 68 -10.82 -14.83 -25.47
N THR A 69 -11.20 -14.23 -26.60
CA THR A 69 -11.79 -14.92 -27.78
C THR A 69 -10.85 -15.87 -28.54
N ALA A 70 -9.65 -16.17 -28.04
CA ALA A 70 -8.83 -17.24 -28.61
C ALA A 70 -9.66 -18.56 -28.65
N GLY A 71 -9.98 -19.03 -29.86
CA GLY A 71 -10.78 -20.24 -30.09
C GLY A 71 -12.31 -20.09 -30.00
N ALA A 72 -12.86 -18.87 -29.85
CA ALA A 72 -14.31 -18.67 -30.01
C ALA A 72 -14.75 -18.98 -31.44
N SER A 73 -15.98 -19.50 -31.61
CA SER A 73 -16.51 -19.62 -32.97
C SER A 73 -16.57 -18.24 -33.62
N GLU A 74 -16.35 -18.16 -34.93
CA GLU A 74 -16.42 -16.91 -35.70
C GLU A 74 -17.76 -16.18 -35.47
N ARG A 75 -18.83 -16.95 -35.28
CA ARG A 75 -20.15 -16.46 -34.90
C ARG A 75 -20.14 -15.77 -33.54
N THR A 76 -19.58 -16.39 -32.50
CA THR A 76 -19.50 -15.80 -31.16
C THR A 76 -18.63 -14.55 -31.15
N ALA A 77 -17.49 -14.57 -31.84
CA ALA A 77 -16.63 -13.39 -31.98
C ALA A 77 -17.36 -12.22 -32.67
N THR A 78 -18.16 -12.52 -33.70
CA THR A 78 -18.99 -11.53 -34.39
C THR A 78 -20.09 -10.99 -33.48
N LEU A 79 -20.79 -11.84 -32.74
CA LEU A 79 -21.81 -11.43 -31.78
C LEU A 79 -21.24 -10.52 -30.69
N VAL A 80 -20.07 -10.84 -30.13
CA VAL A 80 -19.37 -9.99 -29.15
C VAL A 80 -19.09 -8.62 -29.77
N LYS A 81 -18.38 -8.59 -30.92
CA LYS A 81 -18.00 -7.34 -31.59
C LYS A 81 -19.21 -6.48 -31.96
N SER A 82 -20.26 -7.08 -32.50
CA SER A 82 -21.50 -6.38 -32.85
C SER A 82 -22.22 -5.83 -31.62
N SER A 83 -22.30 -6.61 -30.53
CA SER A 83 -22.94 -6.16 -29.29
C SER A 83 -22.16 -5.02 -28.61
N GLU A 84 -20.82 -5.07 -28.60
CA GLU A 84 -19.97 -4.01 -28.05
C GLU A 84 -20.06 -2.72 -28.85
N ALA A 85 -19.97 -2.82 -30.19
CA ALA A 85 -20.07 -1.67 -31.07
C ALA A 85 -21.43 -0.97 -30.92
N LEU A 86 -22.52 -1.75 -30.86
CA LEU A 86 -23.87 -1.22 -30.72
C LEU A 86 -24.10 -0.62 -29.32
N ALA A 87 -23.65 -1.29 -28.25
CA ALA A 87 -23.74 -0.77 -26.88
C ALA A 87 -22.94 0.54 -26.70
N GLY A 88 -21.72 0.60 -27.23
CA GLY A 88 -20.88 1.80 -27.16
C GLY A 88 -21.40 2.96 -28.01
N ALA A 89 -22.09 2.67 -29.12
CA ALA A 89 -22.77 3.69 -29.91
C ALA A 89 -24.01 4.21 -29.16
N LEU A 90 -24.85 3.32 -28.62
CA LEU A 90 -26.04 3.67 -27.83
C LEU A 90 -25.72 4.52 -26.60
N ALA A 91 -24.68 4.17 -25.84
CA ALA A 91 -24.28 4.93 -24.67
C ALA A 91 -23.92 6.39 -25.01
N ARG A 92 -23.11 6.59 -26.06
CA ARG A 92 -22.76 7.94 -26.56
C ARG A 92 -23.97 8.68 -27.09
N THR A 93 -24.83 8.02 -27.86
CA THR A 93 -26.09 8.61 -28.32
C THR A 93 -26.95 9.09 -27.16
N ASN A 94 -27.13 8.27 -26.11
CA ASN A 94 -27.95 8.63 -24.96
C ASN A 94 -27.36 9.80 -24.16
N GLU A 95 -26.04 9.86 -24.03
CA GLU A 95 -25.33 10.99 -23.41
C GLU A 95 -25.63 12.28 -24.18
N GLU A 96 -25.44 12.29 -25.51
CA GLU A 96 -25.68 13.46 -26.34
C GLU A 96 -27.17 13.86 -26.36
N LEU A 97 -28.10 12.89 -26.40
CA LEU A 97 -29.55 13.15 -26.29
C LEU A 97 -29.90 13.78 -24.93
N THR A 98 -29.21 13.39 -23.85
CA THR A 98 -29.39 14.00 -22.52
C THR A 98 -28.88 15.44 -22.49
N GLN A 99 -27.74 15.71 -23.13
CA GLN A 99 -27.21 17.07 -23.29
C GLN A 99 -28.16 17.95 -24.12
N MET A 100 -28.68 17.43 -25.25
CA MET A 100 -29.69 18.12 -26.06
C MET A 100 -30.94 18.44 -25.25
N ARG A 101 -31.48 17.46 -24.53
CA ARG A 101 -32.68 17.65 -23.70
C ARG A 101 -32.47 18.73 -22.64
N THR A 102 -31.28 18.75 -22.03
CA THR A 102 -30.90 19.77 -21.04
C THR A 102 -30.86 21.15 -21.70
N ALA A 103 -30.18 21.27 -22.84
CA ALA A 103 -30.11 22.54 -23.58
C ALA A 103 -31.48 23.02 -24.09
N MET A 104 -32.37 22.11 -24.51
CA MET A 104 -33.74 22.41 -24.93
C MET A 104 -34.63 22.83 -23.76
N ALA A 105 -34.43 22.28 -22.55
CA ALA A 105 -35.15 22.70 -21.36
C ALA A 105 -34.82 24.15 -20.95
N GLU A 106 -33.63 24.63 -21.29
CA GLU A 106 -33.19 26.01 -21.07
C GLU A 106 -33.64 26.98 -22.19
N TRP A 107 -34.30 26.47 -23.24
CA TRP A 107 -34.72 27.26 -24.38
C TRP A 107 -35.86 28.24 -24.03
N LYS A 108 -35.58 29.54 -24.19
CA LYS A 108 -36.55 30.65 -24.07
C LYS A 108 -36.75 31.30 -25.44
N PRO A 109 -37.83 32.08 -25.68
CA PRO A 109 -37.93 32.93 -26.86
C PRO A 109 -36.71 33.87 -26.88
N ASN A 110 -35.86 33.77 -27.90
CA ASN A 110 -34.49 34.32 -27.99
C ASN A 110 -33.46 33.63 -27.06
N PRO A 111 -33.09 32.37 -27.33
CA PRO A 111 -32.07 31.68 -26.55
C PRO A 111 -30.71 32.37 -26.71
N PRO A 112 -29.86 32.36 -25.66
CA PRO A 112 -28.47 32.80 -25.77
C PRO A 112 -27.74 32.04 -26.90
N PRO A 113 -26.79 32.68 -27.61
CA PRO A 113 -25.97 32.01 -28.63
C PRO A 113 -25.26 30.75 -28.12
N ALA A 114 -24.93 30.70 -26.82
CA ALA A 114 -24.35 29.54 -26.17
C ALA A 114 -25.29 28.31 -26.18
N THR A 115 -26.59 28.50 -25.94
CA THR A 115 -27.60 27.42 -25.93
C THR A 115 -27.81 26.86 -27.35
N LEU A 116 -27.87 27.75 -28.36
CA LEU A 116 -27.90 27.35 -29.76
C LEU A 116 -26.67 26.53 -30.16
N LYS A 117 -25.48 26.98 -29.75
CA LYS A 117 -24.24 26.26 -29.97
C LYS A 117 -24.21 24.90 -29.27
N MET A 118 -24.70 24.80 -28.03
CA MET A 118 -24.78 23.52 -27.32
C MET A 118 -25.70 22.51 -28.04
N ILE A 119 -26.84 22.96 -28.57
CA ILE A 119 -27.75 22.09 -29.34
C ILE A 119 -27.09 21.66 -30.65
N GLN A 120 -26.42 22.56 -31.37
CA GLN A 120 -25.67 22.25 -32.58
C GLN A 120 -24.54 21.25 -32.31
N ASP A 121 -23.71 21.52 -31.30
CA ASP A 121 -22.58 20.68 -30.90
C ASP A 121 -23.07 19.27 -30.51
N ALA A 122 -24.14 19.16 -29.71
CA ALA A 122 -24.70 17.87 -29.34
C ALA A 122 -25.26 17.11 -30.55
N THR A 123 -25.86 17.83 -31.52
CA THR A 123 -26.41 17.22 -32.75
C THR A 123 -25.32 16.68 -33.65
N GLU A 124 -24.25 17.46 -33.85
CA GLU A 124 -23.08 17.02 -34.59
C GLU A 124 -22.38 15.84 -33.91
N LYS A 125 -22.25 15.87 -32.58
CA LYS A 125 -21.63 14.78 -31.81
C LYS A 125 -22.46 13.51 -31.80
N ALA A 126 -23.79 13.61 -31.81
CA ALA A 126 -24.69 12.46 -31.91
C ALA A 126 -24.67 11.79 -33.29
N ALA A 127 -24.32 12.51 -34.37
CA ALA A 127 -24.31 11.96 -35.72
C ALA A 127 -23.30 10.80 -35.89
N ALA A 128 -22.12 10.91 -35.27
CA ALA A 128 -21.09 9.88 -35.35
C ALA A 128 -21.50 8.52 -34.75
N PRO A 129 -21.96 8.42 -33.48
CA PRO A 129 -22.48 7.16 -32.96
C PRO A 129 -23.71 6.68 -33.73
N MET A 130 -24.58 7.57 -34.22
CA MET A 130 -25.72 7.14 -35.05
C MET A 130 -25.32 6.52 -36.38
N SER A 131 -24.27 7.00 -37.03
CA SER A 131 -23.74 6.34 -38.22
C SER A 131 -23.29 4.90 -37.92
N ILE A 132 -22.67 4.67 -36.75
CA ILE A 132 -22.28 3.30 -36.32
C ILE A 132 -23.53 2.42 -36.16
N ILE A 133 -24.58 2.94 -35.50
CA ILE A 133 -25.85 2.23 -35.32
C ILE A 133 -26.46 1.86 -36.68
N MET A 134 -26.58 2.82 -37.59
CA MET A 134 -27.16 2.61 -38.92
C MET A 134 -26.34 1.62 -39.76
N ASN A 135 -25.01 1.72 -39.72
CA ASN A 135 -24.12 0.82 -40.47
C ASN A 135 -24.11 -0.61 -39.93
N ALA A 136 -24.45 -0.82 -38.66
CA ALA A 136 -24.61 -2.16 -38.09
C ALA A 136 -25.86 -2.89 -38.61
N ALA A 137 -26.83 -2.17 -39.19
CA ALA A 137 -28.06 -2.73 -39.74
C ALA A 137 -27.88 -3.20 -41.20
N THR A 138 -27.35 -4.41 -41.37
CA THR A 138 -27.14 -5.00 -42.70
C THR A 138 -28.48 -5.22 -43.44
N PRO A 139 -28.55 -4.96 -44.77
CA PRO A 139 -29.78 -5.14 -45.54
C PRO A 139 -30.39 -6.54 -45.36
N GLY A 140 -31.70 -6.59 -45.10
CA GLY A 140 -32.42 -7.85 -44.86
C GLY A 140 -32.23 -8.48 -43.47
N SER A 141 -31.45 -7.86 -42.58
CA SER A 141 -31.36 -8.30 -41.17
C SER A 141 -32.64 -7.96 -40.38
N ARG A 142 -32.77 -8.56 -39.18
CA ARG A 142 -33.81 -8.18 -38.21
C ARG A 142 -33.70 -6.70 -37.86
N PHE A 143 -32.47 -6.24 -37.62
CA PHE A 143 -32.21 -4.86 -37.25
C PHE A 143 -32.63 -3.87 -38.34
N HIS A 144 -32.25 -4.14 -39.59
CA HIS A 144 -32.59 -3.30 -40.73
C HIS A 144 -34.10 -3.16 -40.92
N ARG A 145 -34.86 -4.27 -40.85
CA ARG A 145 -36.33 -4.21 -40.90
C ARG A 145 -36.94 -3.41 -39.75
N GLY A 146 -36.35 -3.51 -38.55
CA GLY A 146 -36.79 -2.73 -37.40
C GLY A 146 -36.58 -1.23 -37.61
N LEU A 147 -35.44 -0.84 -38.19
CA LEU A 147 -35.17 0.55 -38.55
C LEU A 147 -36.10 1.04 -39.66
N GLU A 148 -36.27 0.27 -40.74
CA GLU A 148 -37.21 0.61 -41.82
C GLU A 148 -38.62 0.84 -41.27
N ALA A 149 -39.13 -0.07 -40.42
CA ALA A 149 -40.44 0.09 -39.81
C ALA A 149 -40.55 1.35 -38.94
N ALA A 150 -39.53 1.63 -38.11
CA ALA A 150 -39.52 2.81 -37.24
C ALA A 150 -39.42 4.14 -38.01
N LEU A 151 -38.82 4.11 -39.20
CA LEU A 151 -38.60 5.27 -40.08
C LEU A 151 -39.68 5.43 -41.15
N THR A 152 -40.54 4.43 -41.37
CA THR A 152 -41.67 4.51 -42.33
C THR A 152 -42.91 5.14 -41.69
N ASP A 153 -43.08 4.98 -40.37
CA ASP A 153 -44.18 5.57 -39.58
C ASP A 153 -43.83 6.99 -39.09
N VAL A 154 -43.60 7.89 -40.05
CA VAL A 154 -43.24 9.30 -39.81
C VAL A 154 -44.46 10.19 -40.04
N PRO A 155 -44.81 11.09 -39.09
CA PRO A 155 -45.92 12.02 -39.28
C PRO A 155 -45.70 12.94 -40.48
N PRO A 156 -46.77 13.51 -41.08
CA PRO A 156 -46.66 14.36 -42.28
C PRO A 156 -45.75 15.58 -42.11
N GLU A 157 -45.58 16.04 -40.87
CA GLU A 157 -44.76 17.18 -40.49
C GLU A 157 -43.25 16.84 -40.38
N GLY A 158 -42.89 15.55 -40.53
CA GLY A 158 -41.55 15.05 -40.28
C GLY A 158 -41.25 14.81 -38.80
N LEU A 159 -40.12 14.17 -38.51
CA LEU A 159 -39.58 14.07 -37.15
C LEU A 159 -38.51 15.15 -36.97
N SER A 160 -38.44 15.73 -35.78
CA SER A 160 -37.25 16.51 -35.39
C SER A 160 -36.02 15.58 -35.26
N ASP A 161 -34.81 16.12 -35.44
CA ASP A 161 -33.57 15.34 -35.30
C ASP A 161 -33.49 14.57 -33.96
N PRO A 162 -33.83 15.16 -32.80
CA PRO A 162 -33.84 14.42 -31.52
C PRO A 162 -34.86 13.27 -31.47
N GLU A 163 -36.04 13.45 -32.09
CA GLU A 163 -37.06 12.39 -32.15
C GLU A 163 -36.65 11.26 -33.08
N LEU A 164 -36.04 11.60 -34.22
CA LEU A 164 -35.44 10.64 -35.14
C LEU A 164 -34.34 9.84 -34.45
N PHE A 165 -33.43 10.52 -33.75
CA PHE A 165 -32.36 9.89 -33.00
C PHE A 165 -32.88 8.98 -31.89
N ARG A 166 -33.88 9.43 -31.13
CA ARG A 166 -34.50 8.58 -30.09
C ARG A 166 -35.11 7.32 -30.68
N ARG A 167 -35.85 7.40 -31.79
CA ARG A 167 -36.42 6.22 -32.46
C ARG A 167 -35.34 5.24 -32.93
N ILE A 168 -34.26 5.74 -33.53
CA ILE A 168 -33.13 4.90 -33.94
C ILE A 168 -32.49 4.23 -32.72
N ALA A 169 -32.31 4.96 -31.62
CA ALA A 169 -31.77 4.42 -30.37
C ALA A 169 -32.68 3.33 -29.76
N ASP A 170 -34.00 3.52 -29.77
CA ASP A 170 -34.96 2.54 -29.25
C ASP A 170 -34.92 1.21 -30.03
N VAL A 171 -34.85 1.28 -31.37
CA VAL A 171 -34.69 0.07 -32.22
C VAL A 171 -33.34 -0.59 -31.97
N ALA A 172 -32.26 0.19 -31.88
CA ALA A 172 -30.93 -0.30 -31.61
C ALA A 172 -30.81 -0.96 -30.23
N ALA A 173 -31.47 -0.42 -29.20
CA ALA A 173 -31.53 -1.04 -27.87
C ALA A 173 -32.24 -2.39 -27.90
N THR A 174 -33.33 -2.49 -28.67
CA THR A 174 -34.05 -3.76 -28.89
C THR A 174 -33.16 -4.79 -29.60
N GLU A 175 -32.43 -4.37 -30.63
CA GLU A 175 -31.50 -5.26 -31.34
C GLU A 175 -30.32 -5.68 -30.43
N LEU A 176 -29.80 -4.77 -29.62
CA LEU A 176 -28.73 -5.09 -28.67
C LEU A 176 -29.16 -6.20 -27.71
N GLU A 177 -30.37 -6.14 -27.16
CA GLU A 177 -30.87 -7.20 -26.28
C GLU A 177 -31.05 -8.53 -27.01
N ALA A 178 -31.47 -8.51 -28.27
CA ALA A 178 -31.56 -9.72 -29.09
C ALA A 178 -30.16 -10.32 -29.38
N LEU A 179 -29.18 -9.49 -29.75
CA LEU A 179 -27.78 -9.92 -29.93
C LEU A 179 -27.20 -10.49 -28.64
N ARG A 180 -27.48 -9.87 -27.49
CA ARG A 180 -27.07 -10.37 -26.17
C ARG A 180 -27.71 -11.71 -25.86
N ALA A 181 -28.99 -11.91 -26.18
CA ALA A 181 -29.66 -13.19 -25.99
C ALA A 181 -29.04 -14.29 -26.87
N GLU A 182 -28.75 -13.98 -28.14
CA GLU A 182 -28.05 -14.89 -29.05
C GLU A 182 -26.63 -15.21 -28.57
N LEU A 183 -25.91 -14.20 -28.09
CA LEU A 183 -24.57 -14.36 -27.51
C LEU A 183 -24.60 -15.27 -26.28
N ARG A 184 -25.53 -15.06 -25.34
CA ARG A 184 -25.68 -15.93 -24.15
C ARG A 184 -25.90 -17.40 -24.55
N GLN A 185 -26.74 -17.65 -25.55
CA GLN A 185 -26.97 -19.01 -26.06
C GLN A 185 -25.73 -19.61 -26.71
N ALA A 186 -24.99 -18.81 -27.49
CA ALA A 186 -23.75 -19.25 -28.14
C ALA A 186 -22.68 -19.60 -27.09
N LEU A 187 -22.49 -18.74 -26.10
CA LEU A 187 -21.54 -18.94 -24.99
C LEU A 187 -21.88 -20.19 -24.16
N GLN A 188 -23.17 -20.43 -23.90
CA GLN A 188 -23.62 -21.63 -23.21
C GLN A 188 -23.28 -22.90 -24.01
N LYS A 189 -23.47 -22.89 -25.33
CA LYS A 189 -23.12 -24.02 -26.22
C LYS A 189 -21.61 -24.24 -26.30
N GLU A 190 -20.83 -23.17 -26.26
CA GLU A 190 -19.36 -23.23 -26.24
C GLU A 190 -18.79 -23.60 -24.87
N GLY A 191 -19.62 -23.74 -23.83
CA GLY A 191 -19.16 -24.07 -22.47
C GLY A 191 -18.32 -22.96 -21.83
N VAL A 192 -18.60 -21.69 -22.17
CA VAL A 192 -17.93 -20.54 -21.55
C VAL A 192 -18.45 -20.34 -20.13
N PHE A 193 -17.53 -20.12 -19.20
CA PHE A 193 -17.83 -19.90 -17.79
C PHE A 193 -17.05 -18.73 -17.20
N PHE A 194 -17.59 -18.20 -16.10
CA PHE A 194 -17.04 -17.11 -15.30
C PHE A 194 -16.77 -17.60 -13.89
N MET A 195 -15.70 -17.09 -13.28
CA MET A 195 -15.30 -17.39 -11.91
C MET A 195 -14.95 -16.09 -11.18
N LEU A 196 -15.33 -16.00 -9.92
CA LEU A 196 -14.90 -14.96 -9.01
C LEU A 196 -14.35 -15.65 -7.76
N GLY A 197 -13.17 -15.26 -7.34
CA GLY A 197 -12.52 -15.76 -6.13
C GLY A 197 -11.96 -14.60 -5.32
N ALA A 198 -11.81 -14.84 -4.02
CA ALA A 198 -11.21 -13.92 -3.09
C ALA A 198 -10.10 -14.60 -2.28
N TRP A 199 -9.04 -13.87 -1.96
CA TRP A 199 -7.94 -14.36 -1.12
C TRP A 199 -7.56 -13.34 -0.07
N ILE A 200 -7.17 -13.82 1.11
CA ILE A 200 -6.37 -13.04 2.06
C ILE A 200 -4.91 -13.41 1.85
N VAL A 201 -4.08 -12.39 1.66
CA VAL A 201 -2.63 -12.54 1.49
C VAL A 201 -1.91 -11.75 2.56
N GLY A 202 -1.05 -12.43 3.32
CA GLY A 202 -0.34 -11.83 4.43
C GLY A 202 0.91 -12.61 4.83
N ALA A 203 1.51 -12.25 5.97
CA ALA A 203 2.68 -12.93 6.51
C ALA A 203 2.40 -14.41 6.84
N GLY A 204 1.15 -14.74 7.17
CA GLY A 204 0.68 -16.12 7.40
C GLY A 204 0.47 -16.96 6.13
N GLY A 205 0.78 -16.42 4.95
CA GLY A 205 0.56 -17.07 3.65
C GLY A 205 -0.70 -16.57 2.93
N ASN A 206 -1.01 -17.25 1.82
CA ASN A 206 -2.17 -16.95 0.98
C ASN A 206 -3.28 -17.95 1.30
N ARG A 207 -4.49 -17.47 1.53
CA ARG A 207 -5.67 -18.32 1.73
C ARG A 207 -6.84 -17.81 0.92
N GLU A 208 -7.55 -18.73 0.26
CA GLU A 208 -8.81 -18.42 -0.41
C GLU A 208 -9.91 -18.24 0.64
N VAL A 209 -10.88 -17.36 0.37
CA VAL A 209 -11.98 -17.04 1.28
C VAL A 209 -13.33 -17.10 0.58
N HIS A 210 -14.34 -17.50 1.35
CA HIS A 210 -15.68 -17.74 0.88
C HIS A 210 -16.36 -16.47 0.34
N LEU A 211 -17.00 -16.60 -0.81
CA LEU A 211 -17.92 -15.66 -1.43
C LEU A 211 -19.26 -16.34 -1.72
N ASP A 212 -20.32 -15.84 -1.11
CA ASP A 212 -21.66 -16.37 -1.27
C ASP A 212 -22.05 -16.43 -2.76
N GLY A 213 -22.49 -17.62 -3.18
CA GLY A 213 -22.92 -17.88 -4.55
C GLY A 213 -21.81 -18.14 -5.56
N PHE A 214 -20.53 -17.94 -5.21
CA PHE A 214 -19.39 -18.09 -6.13
C PHE A 214 -18.48 -19.28 -5.81
N ASP A 215 -18.61 -19.89 -4.64
CA ASP A 215 -17.83 -21.06 -4.27
C ASP A 215 -18.58 -21.96 -3.27
N ASP A 216 -17.95 -23.08 -2.90
CA ASP A 216 -18.36 -24.00 -1.83
C ASP A 216 -17.33 -24.03 -0.68
N ILE A 217 -16.47 -23.01 -0.58
CA ILE A 217 -15.46 -22.86 0.48
C ILE A 217 -16.22 -22.65 1.79
N LYS A 218 -15.79 -23.33 2.86
CA LYS A 218 -16.41 -23.10 4.18
C LYS A 218 -15.99 -21.72 4.72
N PRO A 219 -16.94 -20.92 5.26
CA PRO A 219 -16.60 -19.73 6.02
C PRO A 219 -15.58 -20.06 7.12
N GLN A 220 -14.62 -19.16 7.33
CA GLN A 220 -13.62 -19.34 8.37
C GLN A 220 -14.14 -18.83 9.72
N ASP A 221 -13.43 -19.18 10.79
CA ASP A 221 -13.77 -18.73 12.12
C ASP A 221 -13.87 -17.21 12.17
N ARG A 222 -14.96 -16.74 12.80
CA ARG A 222 -15.18 -15.33 13.00
C ARG A 222 -14.09 -14.76 13.90
N TYR A 223 -13.34 -13.82 13.37
CA TYR A 223 -12.30 -13.09 14.08
C TYR A 223 -12.69 -11.62 14.09
N VAL A 224 -12.96 -11.07 15.28
CA VAL A 224 -13.27 -9.64 15.44
C VAL A 224 -12.10 -8.97 16.16
N LEU A 225 -11.56 -7.93 15.55
CA LEU A 225 -10.54 -7.10 16.19
C LEU A 225 -11.23 -6.18 17.19
N ASP A 226 -10.89 -6.33 18.47
CA ASP A 226 -11.41 -5.43 19.50
C ASP A 226 -10.79 -4.03 19.31
N ARG A 227 -11.64 -3.07 18.94
CA ARG A 227 -11.23 -1.67 18.73
C ARG A 227 -10.97 -0.94 20.04
N TRP A 228 -11.53 -1.40 21.16
CA TRP A 228 -11.55 -0.65 22.41
C TRP A 228 -10.82 -1.38 23.55
N SER A 229 -10.05 -2.42 23.22
CA SER A 229 -9.25 -3.13 24.22
C SER A 229 -8.16 -2.21 24.78
N ILE A 230 -8.18 -2.06 26.10
CA ILE A 230 -7.17 -1.36 26.89
C ILE A 230 -6.31 -2.33 27.72
N PHE A 231 -6.56 -3.63 27.58
CA PHE A 231 -5.87 -4.67 28.34
C PHE A 231 -4.61 -5.12 27.62
N LEU A 232 -3.57 -5.46 28.40
CA LEU A 232 -2.36 -6.08 27.87
C LEU A 232 -2.63 -7.56 27.56
N THR A 233 -2.27 -7.97 26.35
CA THR A 233 -2.20 -9.39 25.97
C THR A 233 -1.14 -10.13 26.79
N ALA A 234 -1.22 -11.46 26.87
CA ALA A 234 -0.23 -12.27 27.58
C ALA A 234 1.20 -12.07 27.04
N GLU A 235 1.34 -11.86 25.73
CA GLU A 235 2.64 -11.57 25.11
C GLU A 235 3.16 -10.18 25.53
N GLN A 236 2.30 -9.16 25.55
CA GLN A 236 2.68 -7.83 26.02
C GLN A 236 3.07 -7.83 27.51
N GLN A 237 2.41 -8.63 28.35
CA GLN A 237 2.81 -8.80 29.76
C GLN A 237 4.22 -9.38 29.87
N LYS A 238 4.51 -10.45 29.10
CA LYS A 238 5.85 -11.05 29.05
C LYS A 238 6.92 -10.07 28.51
N GLN A 239 6.56 -9.25 27.54
CA GLN A 239 7.42 -8.19 27.02
C GLN A 239 7.68 -7.10 28.07
N LEU A 240 6.67 -6.71 28.84
CA LEU A 240 6.80 -5.74 29.92
C LEU A 240 7.80 -6.23 30.99
N ASP A 241 7.76 -7.52 31.35
CA ASP A 241 8.73 -8.12 32.28
C ASP A 241 10.17 -8.08 31.73
N ALA A 242 10.33 -8.32 30.42
CA ALA A 242 11.63 -8.23 29.77
C ALA A 242 12.17 -6.79 29.74
N ILE A 243 11.28 -5.82 29.51
CA ILE A 243 11.61 -4.40 29.54
C ILE A 243 12.00 -3.96 30.95
N GLY A 244 11.34 -4.47 32.00
CA GLY A 244 11.71 -4.20 33.39
C GLY A 244 13.17 -4.54 33.67
N ARG A 245 13.61 -5.74 33.26
CA ARG A 245 15.03 -6.14 33.38
C ARG A 245 15.98 -5.23 32.61
N ALA A 246 15.58 -4.76 31.42
CA ALA A 246 16.38 -3.82 30.63
C ALA A 246 16.47 -2.44 31.28
N ALA A 247 15.40 -1.99 31.95
CA ALA A 247 15.39 -0.76 32.74
C ALA A 247 16.38 -0.85 33.91
N ASP A 248 16.37 -1.96 34.65
CA ASP A 248 17.30 -2.20 35.77
C ASP A 248 18.76 -2.20 35.32
N GLN A 249 19.04 -2.85 34.18
CA GLN A 249 20.36 -2.86 33.56
C GLN A 249 20.80 -1.45 33.13
N PHE A 250 19.92 -0.68 32.50
CA PHE A 250 20.22 0.70 32.11
C PHE A 250 20.50 1.57 33.34
N ASN A 251 19.69 1.46 34.38
CA ASN A 251 19.82 2.27 35.58
C ASN A 251 21.11 1.95 36.37
N SER A 252 21.57 0.70 36.33
CA SER A 252 22.78 0.24 37.03
C SER A 252 24.08 0.38 36.22
N GLN A 253 24.02 0.21 34.90
CA GLN A 253 25.22 0.10 34.03
C GLN A 253 25.27 1.17 32.91
N GLY A 254 24.24 2.00 32.78
CA GLY A 254 24.12 3.02 31.75
C GLY A 254 23.73 2.46 30.36
N ILE A 255 23.78 3.32 29.34
CA ILE A 255 23.29 3.02 27.99
C ILE A 255 24.04 1.87 27.29
N GLY A 256 25.29 1.60 27.69
CA GLY A 256 26.10 0.50 27.15
C GLY A 256 25.48 -0.88 27.35
N ALA A 257 24.72 -1.09 28.43
CA ALA A 257 24.03 -2.35 28.71
C ALA A 257 22.74 -2.52 27.88
N LEU A 258 22.09 -1.41 27.51
CA LEU A 258 20.91 -1.43 26.63
C LEU A 258 21.29 -1.83 25.19
N VAL A 259 22.46 -1.36 24.74
CA VAL A 259 23.01 -1.70 23.42
C VAL A 259 23.30 -3.19 23.29
N GLN A 260 23.67 -3.88 24.38
CA GLN A 260 23.92 -5.32 24.37
C GLN A 260 22.63 -6.17 24.42
N SER A 261 21.53 -5.62 24.94
CA SER A 261 20.27 -6.35 25.17
C SER A 261 19.19 -6.13 24.10
N VAL A 262 19.28 -5.07 23.30
CA VAL A 262 18.20 -4.63 22.39
C VAL A 262 18.67 -4.56 20.93
N GLY A 263 19.13 -5.66 20.30
CA GLY A 263 19.33 -5.78 18.82
C GLY A 263 20.29 -4.78 18.12
N MET A 264 20.75 -3.73 18.81
CA MET A 264 21.72 -2.73 18.42
C MET A 264 23.16 -3.24 18.23
N PRO A 265 23.59 -4.44 18.69
CA PRO A 265 24.92 -4.94 18.37
C PRO A 265 25.12 -5.05 16.86
N MET A 266 24.08 -5.39 16.09
CA MET A 266 24.19 -5.53 14.63
C MET A 266 24.45 -4.19 13.94
N LEU A 267 23.77 -3.12 14.37
CA LEU A 267 23.97 -1.75 13.86
C LEU A 267 25.30 -1.16 14.32
N LEU A 268 25.71 -1.39 15.58
CA LEU A 268 27.01 -0.95 16.08
C LEU A 268 28.17 -1.72 15.42
N GLU A 269 28.02 -3.02 15.19
CA GLU A 269 29.05 -3.85 14.56
C GLU A 269 29.21 -3.48 13.08
N ALA A 270 28.11 -3.25 12.35
CA ALA A 270 28.16 -2.67 11.00
C ALA A 270 28.94 -1.35 11.01
N PHE A 271 28.60 -0.44 11.94
CA PHE A 271 29.24 0.87 12.08
C PHE A 271 30.75 0.79 12.40
N MET A 272 31.15 -0.10 13.31
CA MET A 272 32.55 -0.30 13.68
C MET A 272 33.35 -0.90 12.52
N ARG A 273 32.74 -1.79 11.74
CA ARG A 273 33.34 -2.37 10.52
C ARG A 273 33.57 -1.29 9.45
N THR A 274 32.58 -0.41 9.22
CA THR A 274 32.71 0.70 8.26
C THR A 274 33.83 1.65 8.67
N THR A 275 33.87 2.09 9.94
CA THR A 275 34.87 3.06 10.41
C THR A 275 36.30 2.54 10.32
N GLN A 276 36.52 1.24 10.58
CA GLN A 276 37.82 0.59 10.41
C GLN A 276 38.23 0.50 8.92
N SER A 277 37.31 0.13 8.04
CA SER A 277 37.54 0.07 6.58
C SER A 277 37.87 1.46 6.00
N LEU A 278 37.17 2.50 6.45
CA LEU A 278 37.42 3.89 6.04
C LEU A 278 38.83 4.36 6.43
N GLU A 279 39.30 4.03 7.63
CA GLU A 279 40.64 4.41 8.11
C GLU A 279 41.76 3.71 7.31
N VAL A 280 41.60 2.42 7.03
CA VAL A 280 42.60 1.67 6.24
C VAL A 280 42.68 2.26 4.82
N THR A 281 41.53 2.55 4.21
CA THR A 281 41.46 3.15 2.86
C THR A 281 42.05 4.55 2.81
N GLU A 282 41.79 5.37 3.83
CA GLU A 282 42.36 6.71 3.98
C GLU A 282 43.91 6.65 3.96
N LYS A 283 44.49 5.78 4.79
CA LYS A 283 45.96 5.64 4.90
C LYS A 283 46.58 5.12 3.61
N SER A 284 45.96 4.12 2.98
CA SER A 284 46.44 3.57 1.70
C SER A 284 46.40 4.60 0.56
N ALA A 285 45.34 5.40 0.47
CA ALA A 285 45.22 6.45 -0.55
C ALA A 285 46.29 7.54 -0.37
N GLN A 286 46.57 7.95 0.87
CA GLN A 286 47.65 8.91 1.19
C GLN A 286 49.04 8.35 0.88
N GLN A 287 49.28 7.09 1.24
CA GLN A 287 50.55 6.43 0.97
C GLN A 287 50.80 6.35 -0.54
N VAL A 288 49.84 5.90 -1.35
CA VAL A 288 50.01 5.80 -2.79
C VAL A 288 50.21 7.17 -3.43
N GLY A 289 49.43 8.18 -3.04
CA GLY A 289 49.53 9.54 -3.59
C GLY A 289 50.88 10.24 -3.31
N THR A 290 51.60 9.82 -2.26
CA THR A 290 52.88 10.41 -1.86
C THR A 290 54.10 9.59 -2.27
N THR A 291 53.98 8.26 -2.33
CA THR A 291 55.14 7.36 -2.52
C THR A 291 55.31 6.85 -3.95
N VAL A 292 54.25 6.79 -4.76
CA VAL A 292 54.34 6.26 -6.13
C VAL A 292 54.81 7.35 -7.10
N VAL A 293 56.07 7.24 -7.52
CA VAL A 293 56.67 8.09 -8.54
C VAL A 293 56.08 7.75 -9.91
N GLY A 294 55.72 8.76 -10.70
CA GLY A 294 55.14 8.60 -12.04
C GLY A 294 53.61 8.67 -12.12
N LEU A 295 52.89 8.82 -11.00
CA LEU A 295 51.48 9.19 -11.01
C LEU A 295 51.29 10.62 -11.54
N SER A 296 50.29 10.81 -12.40
CA SER A 296 49.91 12.13 -12.89
C SER A 296 49.33 13.00 -11.76
N ASP A 297 49.41 14.32 -11.93
CA ASP A 297 48.89 15.28 -10.95
C ASP A 297 47.38 15.13 -10.74
N THR A 298 46.64 14.75 -11.79
CA THR A 298 45.21 14.42 -11.71
C THR A 298 44.96 13.26 -10.75
N VAL A 299 45.69 12.15 -10.90
CA VAL A 299 45.53 10.96 -10.03
C VAL A 299 45.89 11.30 -8.58
N ARG A 300 46.99 12.04 -8.35
CA ARG A 300 47.39 12.47 -7.00
C ARG A 300 46.33 13.37 -6.34
N THR A 301 45.74 14.26 -7.12
CA THR A 301 44.68 15.16 -6.65
C THR A 301 43.43 14.38 -6.25
N GLU A 302 42.98 13.44 -7.09
CA GLU A 302 41.81 12.59 -6.81
C GLU A 302 42.03 11.71 -5.57
N LEU A 303 43.23 11.14 -5.40
CA LEU A 303 43.58 10.34 -4.22
C LEU A 303 43.57 11.18 -2.93
N THR A 304 44.10 12.40 -3.00
CA THR A 304 44.15 13.32 -1.85
C THR A 304 42.75 13.80 -1.45
N GLN A 305 41.91 14.11 -2.43
CA GLN A 305 40.50 14.47 -2.19
C GLN A 305 39.72 13.30 -1.58
N THR A 306 39.85 12.10 -2.15
CA THR A 306 39.18 10.89 -1.64
C THR A 306 39.61 10.55 -0.21
N ALA A 307 40.91 10.65 0.10
CA ALA A 307 41.40 10.45 1.47
C ALA A 307 40.83 11.49 2.46
N THR A 308 40.70 12.74 2.03
CA THR A 308 40.11 13.81 2.85
C THR A 308 38.64 13.52 3.16
N GLU A 309 37.89 13.04 2.18
CA GLU A 309 36.47 12.73 2.34
C GLU A 309 36.21 11.46 3.17
N LEU A 310 37.03 10.42 2.99
CA LEU A 310 37.04 9.23 3.86
C LEU A 310 37.24 9.64 5.32
N ARG A 311 38.20 10.53 5.58
CA ARG A 311 38.45 11.09 6.92
C ARG A 311 37.25 11.88 7.44
N GLN A 312 36.69 12.78 6.64
CA GLN A 312 35.55 13.59 7.04
C GLN A 312 34.33 12.73 7.37
N TYR A 313 34.05 11.70 6.56
CA TYR A 313 32.95 10.77 6.81
C TYR A 313 33.19 9.94 8.08
N ARG A 314 34.42 9.43 8.31
CA ARG A 314 34.78 8.74 9.56
C ARG A 314 34.61 9.64 10.79
N VAL A 315 35.05 10.90 10.72
CA VAL A 315 34.89 11.88 11.80
C VAL A 315 33.41 12.19 12.06
N TYR A 316 32.62 12.32 10.99
CA TYR A 316 31.18 12.51 11.08
C TYR A 316 30.49 11.33 11.78
N LEU A 317 30.78 10.10 11.35
CA LEU A 317 30.28 8.87 11.97
C LEU A 317 30.70 8.78 13.46
N GLY A 318 31.98 8.98 13.78
CA GLY A 318 32.43 9.05 15.19
C GLY A 318 31.82 10.22 15.99
N GLY A 319 31.38 11.28 15.31
CA GLY A 319 30.61 12.38 15.88
C GLY A 319 29.18 11.96 16.24
N LEU A 320 28.49 11.26 15.33
CA LEU A 320 27.16 10.69 15.59
C LEU A 320 27.21 9.71 16.76
N MET A 321 28.19 8.79 16.78
CA MET A 321 28.37 7.87 17.91
C MET A 321 28.50 8.64 19.22
N ARG A 322 29.40 9.63 19.30
CA ARG A 322 29.58 10.41 20.54
C ARG A 322 28.34 11.23 20.91
N LYS A 323 27.63 11.79 19.92
CA LYS A 323 26.37 12.53 20.11
C LYS A 323 25.29 11.65 20.77
N TYR A 324 25.25 10.37 20.43
CA TYR A 324 24.24 9.43 20.92
C TYR A 324 24.72 8.47 22.03
N GLN A 325 26.04 8.36 22.26
CA GLN A 325 26.66 7.59 23.35
C GLN A 325 26.98 8.45 24.57
N GLY A 326 27.15 9.77 24.39
CA GLY A 326 27.51 10.68 25.46
C GLY A 326 26.30 11.18 26.26
N THR A 327 26.46 11.24 27.58
CA THR A 327 25.71 12.15 28.46
C THR A 327 26.01 13.60 28.06
N THR A 328 25.38 14.11 27.00
CA THR A 328 25.55 15.50 26.55
C THR A 328 24.51 16.39 27.27
N PRO A 329 24.86 17.66 27.56
CA PRO A 329 24.21 18.47 28.58
C PRO A 329 22.80 18.93 28.19
N ALA A 330 22.05 19.31 29.21
CA ALA A 330 20.67 19.77 29.14
C ALA A 330 20.56 21.00 28.25
N SER A 331 19.86 20.86 27.13
CA SER A 331 19.07 21.97 26.57
C SER A 331 18.02 21.53 25.56
N ASP A 332 18.16 20.37 24.92
CA ASP A 332 17.32 20.09 23.76
C ASP A 332 16.26 19.02 24.07
N SER A 333 14.98 19.39 23.90
CA SER A 333 13.82 18.50 24.07
C SER A 333 13.97 17.19 23.28
N GLY A 334 13.34 16.10 23.73
CA GLY A 334 13.34 14.82 23.00
C GLY A 334 12.94 14.96 21.52
N ALA A 335 12.08 15.91 21.17
CA ALA A 335 11.72 16.22 19.78
C ALA A 335 12.92 16.74 18.95
N ALA A 336 13.81 17.53 19.55
CA ALA A 336 15.04 18.00 18.91
C ALA A 336 16.07 16.86 18.75
N LEU A 337 16.12 15.93 19.71
CA LEU A 337 16.96 14.72 19.61
C LEU A 337 16.49 13.81 18.47
N LEU A 338 15.18 13.61 18.32
CA LEU A 338 14.58 12.77 17.27
C LEU A 338 14.64 13.39 15.87
N THR A 339 14.35 14.68 15.76
CA THR A 339 14.51 15.42 14.50
C THR A 339 15.98 15.44 14.10
N GLY A 340 16.88 15.61 15.07
CA GLY A 340 18.32 15.49 14.89
C GLY A 340 18.73 14.10 14.41
N PHE A 341 18.21 13.03 15.01
CA PHE A 341 18.57 11.65 14.64
C PHE A 341 18.13 11.28 13.23
N ASN A 342 16.91 11.65 12.83
CA ASN A 342 16.43 11.42 11.46
C ASN A 342 17.21 12.25 10.43
N ALA A 343 17.52 13.51 10.74
CA ALA A 343 18.36 14.35 9.89
C ALA A 343 19.77 13.76 9.77
N ASP A 344 20.35 13.29 10.87
CA ASP A 344 21.66 12.66 10.92
C ASP A 344 21.70 11.33 10.15
N LEU A 345 20.67 10.49 10.24
CA LEU A 345 20.61 9.26 9.45
C LEU A 345 20.52 9.54 7.95
N ARG A 346 19.68 10.50 7.54
CA ARG A 346 19.59 10.91 6.13
C ARG A 346 20.91 11.45 5.62
N GLU A 347 21.56 12.30 6.40
CA GLU A 347 22.87 12.87 6.08
C GLU A 347 23.96 11.78 6.01
N ALA A 348 23.93 10.79 6.90
CA ALA A 348 24.84 9.64 6.87
C ALA A 348 24.70 8.83 5.57
N VAL A 349 23.46 8.58 5.12
CA VAL A 349 23.18 7.87 3.86
C VAL A 349 23.61 8.68 2.63
N LEU A 350 23.35 10.00 2.63
CA LEU A 350 23.77 10.88 1.52
C LEU A 350 25.29 10.91 1.37
N ARG A 351 26.02 11.09 2.48
CA ARG A 351 27.48 11.06 2.51
C ARG A 351 28.05 9.71 2.10
N ALA A 352 27.43 8.61 2.52
CA ALA A 352 27.81 7.26 2.12
C ALA A 352 27.70 7.06 0.59
N ARG A 353 26.59 7.50 -0.01
CA ARG A 353 26.38 7.40 -1.47
C ARG A 353 27.37 8.26 -2.25
N GLU A 354 27.64 9.48 -1.78
CA GLU A 354 28.62 10.35 -2.41
C GLU A 354 30.02 9.74 -2.37
N LEU A 355 30.42 9.21 -1.22
CA LEU A 355 31.70 8.56 -1.02
C LEU A 355 31.85 7.30 -1.89
N SER A 356 30.82 6.46 -1.97
CA SER A 356 30.81 5.27 -2.84
C SER A 356 31.03 5.65 -4.30
N ARG A 357 30.38 6.71 -4.79
CA ARG A 357 30.56 7.21 -6.16
C ARG A 357 31.99 7.67 -6.42
N LYS A 358 32.60 8.39 -5.47
CA LYS A 358 33.99 8.87 -5.60
C LYS A 358 35.02 7.75 -5.53
N ILE A 359 34.79 6.74 -4.68
CA ILE A 359 35.59 5.52 -4.69
C ILE A 359 35.54 4.87 -6.08
N GLY A 360 34.36 4.73 -6.68
CA GLY A 360 34.21 4.20 -8.04
C GLY A 360 34.94 5.03 -9.12
N GLN A 361 34.97 6.36 -8.98
CA GLN A 361 35.72 7.24 -9.87
C GLN A 361 37.23 7.01 -9.75
N VAL A 362 37.76 6.95 -8.53
CA VAL A 362 39.18 6.66 -8.29
C VAL A 362 39.57 5.29 -8.85
N GLN A 363 38.73 4.26 -8.68
CA GLN A 363 38.98 2.93 -9.25
C GLN A 363 39.04 2.95 -10.78
N ALA A 364 38.14 3.70 -11.44
CA ALA A 364 38.18 3.90 -12.89
C ALA A 364 39.47 4.62 -13.33
N THR A 365 39.90 5.63 -12.58
CA THR A 365 41.17 6.34 -12.82
C THR A 365 42.36 5.40 -12.63
N LEU A 366 42.40 4.59 -11.56
CA LEU A 366 43.47 3.62 -11.30
C LEU A 366 43.56 2.53 -12.37
N ALA A 367 42.43 2.12 -12.96
CA ALA A 367 42.40 1.18 -14.08
C ALA A 367 43.10 1.71 -15.34
N SER A 368 43.16 3.04 -15.50
CA SER A 368 43.79 3.74 -16.63
C SER A 368 45.29 4.03 -16.45
N VAL A 369 45.85 3.72 -15.27
CA VAL A 369 47.26 3.96 -14.97
C VAL A 369 48.17 3.05 -15.85
N PRO A 370 49.35 3.56 -16.29
CA PRO A 370 50.27 2.77 -17.11
C PRO A 370 50.62 1.39 -16.52
N PRO A 371 50.81 0.35 -17.35
CA PRO A 371 51.07 -1.02 -16.87
C PRO A 371 52.22 -1.13 -15.86
N ALA A 372 53.27 -0.31 -16.01
CA ALA A 372 54.42 -0.29 -15.12
C ALA A 372 54.11 0.13 -13.67
N LEU A 373 53.02 0.87 -13.46
CA LEU A 373 52.60 1.37 -12.14
C LEU A 373 51.47 0.55 -11.52
N LYS A 374 50.87 -0.40 -12.27
CA LYS A 374 49.78 -1.26 -11.77
C LYS A 374 50.13 -2.03 -10.49
N PRO A 375 51.31 -2.64 -10.33
CA PRO A 375 51.67 -3.33 -9.09
C PRO A 375 51.67 -2.39 -7.87
N SER A 376 52.04 -1.13 -8.06
CA SER A 376 52.14 -0.12 -6.99
C SER A 376 50.79 0.42 -6.52
N VAL A 377 49.72 0.25 -7.32
CA VAL A 377 48.36 0.72 -7.00
C VAL A 377 47.37 -0.42 -6.72
N GLN A 378 47.78 -1.67 -6.94
CA GLN A 378 46.90 -2.84 -6.83
C GLN A 378 46.32 -3.02 -5.41
N GLU A 379 47.13 -2.80 -4.37
CA GLU A 379 46.64 -2.93 -2.98
C GLU A 379 45.62 -1.83 -2.63
N LEU A 380 45.80 -0.62 -3.18
CA LEU A 380 44.83 0.44 -3.02
C LEU A 380 43.52 0.13 -3.74
N ASP A 381 43.57 -0.36 -4.98
CA ASP A 381 42.37 -0.75 -5.73
C ASP A 381 41.58 -1.86 -5.00
N LYS A 382 42.28 -2.84 -4.44
CA LYS A 382 41.69 -3.90 -3.61
C LYS A 382 41.02 -3.34 -2.35
N VAL A 383 41.70 -2.47 -1.61
CA VAL A 383 41.14 -1.85 -0.39
C VAL A 383 39.94 -0.95 -0.72
N LEU A 384 39.98 -0.20 -1.82
CA LEU A 384 38.85 0.59 -2.32
C LEU A 384 37.63 -0.28 -2.65
N GLY A 385 37.85 -1.44 -3.30
CA GLY A 385 36.77 -2.38 -3.62
C GLY A 385 36.11 -3.00 -2.37
N LEU A 386 36.90 -3.35 -1.35
CA LEU A 386 36.38 -3.84 -0.07
C LEU A 386 35.56 -2.77 0.64
N THR A 387 36.03 -1.53 0.64
CA THR A 387 35.33 -0.39 1.28
C THR A 387 34.05 -0.02 0.55
N ALA A 388 34.04 -0.03 -0.79
CA ALA A 388 32.82 0.16 -1.57
C ALA A 388 31.78 -0.95 -1.29
N THR A 389 32.23 -2.20 -1.16
CA THR A 389 31.37 -3.34 -0.84
C THR A 389 30.79 -3.24 0.57
N ALA A 390 31.61 -2.89 1.56
CA ALA A 390 31.17 -2.68 2.94
C ALA A 390 30.16 -1.53 3.03
N LEU A 391 30.47 -0.38 2.41
CA LEU A 391 29.59 0.79 2.41
C LEU A 391 28.25 0.50 1.74
N LYS A 392 28.25 -0.28 0.65
CA LYS A 392 27.03 -0.74 0.00
C LYS A 392 26.24 -1.71 0.89
N ALA A 393 26.89 -2.70 1.48
CA ALA A 393 26.26 -3.64 2.39
C ALA A 393 25.67 -2.96 3.63
N ASP A 394 26.31 -1.91 4.14
CA ASP A 394 25.81 -1.11 5.26
C ASP A 394 24.63 -0.20 4.85
N ILE A 395 24.68 0.40 3.65
CA ILE A 395 23.54 1.15 3.08
C ILE A 395 22.35 0.23 2.85
N ASP A 396 22.58 -0.94 2.25
CA ASP A 396 21.56 -1.93 1.94
C ASP A 396 21.03 -2.54 3.23
N GLY A 397 21.87 -2.87 4.21
CA GLY A 397 21.47 -3.37 5.53
C GLY A 397 20.75 -2.34 6.39
N LEU A 398 21.08 -1.04 6.29
CA LEU A 398 20.34 0.04 6.93
C LEU A 398 19.01 0.28 6.22
N ALA A 399 18.99 0.23 4.88
CA ALA A 399 17.79 0.33 4.08
C ALA A 399 16.85 -0.87 4.28
N GLU A 400 17.38 -2.08 4.46
CA GLU A 400 16.66 -3.33 4.76
C GLU A 400 16.24 -3.39 6.22
N GLY A 401 17.04 -2.91 7.17
CA GLY A 401 16.67 -2.79 8.58
C GLY A 401 15.54 -1.78 8.78
N VAL A 402 15.59 -0.65 8.06
CA VAL A 402 14.50 0.31 7.95
C VAL A 402 13.32 -0.35 7.21
N ALA A 403 13.51 -0.89 6.01
CA ALA A 403 12.43 -1.48 5.22
C ALA A 403 11.77 -2.72 5.86
N SER A 404 12.46 -3.49 6.70
CA SER A 404 11.92 -4.63 7.44
C SER A 404 11.08 -4.19 8.64
N LEU A 405 11.36 -3.03 9.24
CA LEU A 405 10.42 -2.35 10.14
C LEU A 405 9.17 -1.84 9.39
N PHE A 406 9.26 -1.72 8.05
CA PHE A 406 8.24 -1.14 7.19
C PHE A 406 7.75 -2.09 6.09
N SER A 407 7.90 -3.41 6.26
CA SER A 407 7.63 -4.37 5.18
C SER A 407 6.14 -4.41 4.84
N LEU A 408 5.76 -3.60 3.86
CA LEU A 408 4.57 -3.81 3.03
C LEU A 408 4.76 -5.14 2.34
N VAL A 409 3.90 -6.12 2.64
CA VAL A 409 3.85 -7.38 1.91
C VAL A 409 3.57 -7.03 0.46
N ARG A 410 4.59 -7.11 -0.40
CA ARG A 410 4.39 -7.01 -1.86
C ARG A 410 3.75 -8.31 -2.31
N VAL A 411 2.43 -8.31 -2.34
CA VAL A 411 1.61 -9.44 -2.80
C VAL A 411 1.84 -9.64 -4.30
N ASN A 412 2.37 -10.78 -4.70
CA ASN A 412 2.33 -11.19 -6.10
C ASN A 412 0.99 -11.88 -6.37
N ALA A 413 -0.04 -11.07 -6.70
CA ALA A 413 -1.40 -11.55 -6.96
C ALA A 413 -1.48 -12.53 -8.15
N GLU A 414 -0.48 -12.56 -9.03
CA GLU A 414 -0.44 -13.45 -10.20
C GLU A 414 -0.28 -14.93 -9.82
N LEU A 415 0.32 -15.22 -8.64
CA LEU A 415 0.55 -16.58 -8.14
C LEU A 415 -0.68 -17.21 -7.48
N LEU A 416 -1.76 -16.45 -7.29
CA LEU A 416 -3.00 -16.99 -6.75
C LEU A 416 -3.61 -17.93 -7.81
N GLU A 417 -4.23 -19.03 -7.39
CA GLU A 417 -4.95 -19.91 -8.31
C GLU A 417 -6.32 -20.21 -7.72
N PHE A 418 -7.34 -20.27 -8.58
CA PHE A 418 -8.67 -20.69 -8.20
C PHE A 418 -8.63 -22.16 -7.76
N SER A 419 -9.19 -22.46 -6.59
CA SER A 419 -9.39 -23.85 -6.22
C SER A 419 -10.52 -24.50 -7.03
N LYS A 420 -10.71 -25.81 -6.81
CA LYS A 420 -11.84 -26.56 -7.37
C LYS A 420 -13.18 -26.21 -6.71
N GLU A 421 -13.13 -25.52 -5.57
CA GLU A 421 -14.32 -25.13 -4.79
C GLU A 421 -14.97 -23.87 -5.37
N VAL A 422 -14.23 -23.07 -6.15
CA VAL A 422 -14.78 -21.93 -6.88
C VAL A 422 -15.66 -22.42 -8.03
N LYS A 423 -16.90 -21.95 -8.05
CA LYS A 423 -17.92 -22.35 -9.00
C LYS A 423 -17.67 -21.73 -10.37
N ARG A 424 -17.94 -22.53 -11.40
CA ARG A 424 -17.98 -22.10 -12.80
C ARG A 424 -19.40 -21.67 -13.14
N HIS A 425 -19.62 -20.38 -13.34
CA HIS A 425 -20.93 -19.83 -13.70
C HIS A 425 -21.07 -19.62 -15.20
N SER A 426 -22.19 -20.05 -15.77
CA SER A 426 -22.64 -19.54 -17.07
C SER A 426 -23.04 -18.07 -16.95
N VAL A 427 -23.18 -17.35 -18.07
CA VAL A 427 -23.69 -15.96 -18.06
C VAL A 427 -25.06 -15.86 -17.37
N ALA A 428 -25.94 -16.85 -17.56
CA ALA A 428 -27.28 -16.85 -17.00
C ALA A 428 -27.29 -17.12 -15.49
N SER A 429 -26.36 -17.94 -15.00
CA SER A 429 -26.24 -18.32 -13.59
C SER A 429 -25.22 -17.48 -12.82
N LEU A 430 -24.60 -16.47 -13.44
CA LEU A 430 -23.64 -15.58 -12.80
C LEU A 430 -24.38 -14.68 -11.80
N PRO A 431 -24.10 -14.79 -10.48
CA PRO A 431 -24.70 -13.90 -9.48
C PRO A 431 -24.39 -12.44 -9.81
N SER A 432 -25.35 -11.54 -9.58
CA SER A 432 -25.19 -10.10 -9.83
C SER A 432 -24.51 -9.36 -8.68
N ALA A 433 -24.42 -9.98 -7.51
CA ALA A 433 -23.76 -9.43 -6.34
C ALA A 433 -23.33 -10.55 -5.40
N THR A 434 -22.34 -10.25 -4.57
CA THR A 434 -21.95 -11.04 -3.40
C THR A 434 -21.37 -10.10 -2.33
N LEU A 435 -21.04 -10.64 -1.16
CA LEU A 435 -20.38 -9.88 -0.11
C LEU A 435 -19.26 -10.70 0.51
N LEU A 436 -18.26 -9.99 1.01
CA LEU A 436 -17.20 -10.54 1.85
C LEU A 436 -17.23 -9.80 3.18
N ASP A 437 -17.77 -10.44 4.22
CA ASP A 437 -17.58 -9.96 5.59
C ASP A 437 -16.15 -10.32 6.01
N LEU A 438 -15.28 -9.32 6.12
CA LEU A 438 -13.90 -9.56 6.49
C LEU A 438 -13.87 -10.29 7.83
N ASN A 439 -14.80 -10.07 8.77
CA ASN A 439 -14.79 -10.75 10.06
C ASN A 439 -14.86 -12.28 9.98
N ASN A 440 -15.40 -12.85 8.89
CA ASN A 440 -15.56 -14.30 8.69
C ASN A 440 -14.46 -14.92 7.82
N THR A 441 -13.31 -14.25 7.73
CA THR A 441 -12.15 -14.68 6.92
C THR A 441 -10.98 -15.19 7.75
N GLY A 442 -11.18 -15.57 9.02
CA GLY A 442 -10.11 -16.06 9.91
C GLY A 442 -9.20 -14.96 10.48
N ARG A 443 -8.06 -15.29 11.07
CA ARG A 443 -7.17 -14.26 11.67
C ARG A 443 -6.55 -13.35 10.59
N ARG A 444 -6.61 -12.03 10.80
CA ARG A 444 -6.03 -11.01 9.92
C ARG A 444 -5.16 -10.04 10.71
N GLU A 445 -4.15 -9.48 10.07
CA GLU A 445 -3.28 -8.47 10.66
C GLU A 445 -3.23 -7.19 9.81
N PRO A 446 -3.05 -6.00 10.41
CA PRO A 446 -2.88 -4.76 9.66
C PRO A 446 -1.70 -4.88 8.68
N GLY A 447 -1.95 -4.62 7.40
CA GLY A 447 -0.99 -4.78 6.30
C GLY A 447 -1.23 -6.02 5.43
N ASP A 448 -2.08 -6.96 5.88
CA ASP A 448 -2.59 -8.02 4.99
C ASP A 448 -3.40 -7.40 3.84
N ALA A 449 -3.54 -8.11 2.73
CA ALA A 449 -4.35 -7.70 1.59
C ALA A 449 -5.50 -8.68 1.34
N VAL A 450 -6.64 -8.15 0.87
CA VAL A 450 -7.68 -8.92 0.22
C VAL A 450 -7.56 -8.75 -1.29
N VAL A 451 -7.55 -9.86 -2.02
CA VAL A 451 -7.43 -9.86 -3.48
C VAL A 451 -8.69 -10.48 -4.06
N PHE A 452 -9.33 -9.81 -5.02
CA PHE A 452 -10.41 -10.36 -5.82
C PHE A 452 -9.93 -10.62 -7.23
N ARG A 453 -10.26 -11.78 -7.81
CA ARG A 453 -9.94 -12.08 -9.21
C ARG A 453 -11.18 -12.55 -9.93
N PHE A 454 -11.47 -11.90 -11.05
CA PHE A 454 -12.53 -12.31 -11.97
C PHE A 454 -11.90 -12.92 -13.22
N ALA A 455 -12.36 -14.11 -13.57
CA ALA A 455 -11.78 -14.89 -14.65
C ALA A 455 -12.84 -15.50 -15.56
N VAL A 456 -12.41 -15.79 -16.79
CA VAL A 456 -13.23 -16.37 -17.85
C VAL A 456 -12.52 -17.60 -18.39
N GLY A 457 -13.24 -18.69 -18.60
CA GLY A 457 -12.69 -19.90 -19.22
C GLY A 457 -13.68 -20.56 -20.17
N ARG A 458 -13.22 -21.61 -20.85
CA ARG A 458 -14.02 -22.43 -21.76
C ARG A 458 -13.75 -23.92 -21.50
N GLY A 459 -14.82 -24.71 -21.34
CA GLY A 459 -14.69 -26.16 -21.16
C GLY A 459 -13.79 -26.50 -19.98
N GLU A 460 -12.67 -27.17 -20.25
CA GLU A 460 -11.65 -27.54 -19.26
C GLU A 460 -10.35 -26.72 -19.35
N GLU A 461 -10.32 -25.69 -20.19
CA GLU A 461 -9.15 -24.82 -20.31
C GLU A 461 -8.90 -24.02 -19.02
N LYS A 462 -7.64 -23.67 -18.76
CA LYS A 462 -7.27 -22.82 -17.62
C LYS A 462 -7.95 -21.45 -17.80
N PRO A 463 -8.70 -20.97 -16.79
CA PRO A 463 -9.38 -19.68 -16.92
C PRO A 463 -8.36 -18.55 -17.01
N THR A 464 -8.66 -17.58 -17.87
CA THR A 464 -7.90 -16.35 -18.04
C THR A 464 -8.46 -15.29 -17.10
N VAL A 465 -7.60 -14.70 -16.26
CA VAL A 465 -8.01 -13.62 -15.37
C VAL A 465 -8.12 -12.33 -16.17
N VAL A 466 -9.29 -11.69 -16.11
CA VAL A 466 -9.60 -10.48 -16.87
C VAL A 466 -9.71 -9.23 -15.99
N GLU A 467 -9.79 -9.42 -14.67
CA GLU A 467 -9.82 -8.33 -13.69
C GLU A 467 -9.22 -8.79 -12.36
N THR A 468 -8.50 -7.90 -11.68
CA THR A 468 -7.93 -8.14 -10.35
C THR A 468 -8.00 -6.86 -9.53
N HIS A 469 -8.49 -6.97 -8.30
CA HIS A 469 -8.50 -5.89 -7.31
C HIS A 469 -7.70 -6.33 -6.10
N GLN A 470 -6.86 -5.44 -5.56
CA GLN A 470 -6.04 -5.70 -4.40
C GLN A 470 -6.25 -4.59 -3.37
N LEU A 471 -6.90 -4.92 -2.25
CA LEU A 471 -7.19 -3.95 -1.20
C LEU A 471 -6.32 -4.26 0.02
N THR A 472 -5.59 -3.28 0.52
CA THR A 472 -4.78 -3.45 1.73
C THR A 472 -5.62 -3.17 2.95
N MET A 473 -5.61 -4.07 3.93
CA MET A 473 -6.39 -3.96 5.15
C MET A 473 -5.60 -3.24 6.25
N HIS A 474 -6.19 -2.20 6.83
CA HIS A 474 -5.64 -1.50 7.98
C HIS A 474 -6.74 -1.20 9.00
N ARG A 475 -6.36 -0.84 10.24
CA ARG A 475 -7.31 -0.28 11.21
C ARG A 475 -7.47 1.21 10.91
N VAL A 476 -8.47 1.54 10.12
CA VAL A 476 -8.70 2.91 9.65
C VAL A 476 -9.51 3.68 10.67
N LEU A 477 -10.51 3.03 11.27
CA LEU A 477 -11.38 3.65 12.26
C LEU A 477 -10.65 3.97 13.57
N PRO A 478 -11.14 4.93 14.36
CA PRO A 478 -10.63 5.19 15.69
C PRO A 478 -10.57 3.92 16.54
N HIS A 479 -9.43 3.70 17.19
CA HIS A 479 -9.21 2.51 18.02
C HIS A 479 -8.17 2.74 19.11
N PHE A 480 -8.24 1.93 20.15
CA PHE A 480 -7.17 1.80 21.14
C PHE A 480 -6.15 0.75 20.72
N ASP A 481 -4.89 1.12 20.92
CA ASP A 481 -3.72 0.27 20.87
C ASP A 481 -3.01 0.30 22.21
N THR A 482 -2.75 -0.88 22.76
CA THR A 482 -1.83 -1.03 23.88
C THR A 482 -0.43 -1.30 23.35
N THR A 483 0.57 -0.66 23.94
CA THR A 483 1.98 -0.88 23.57
C THR A 483 2.83 -0.87 24.82
N VAL A 484 3.81 -1.76 24.90
CA VAL A 484 4.78 -1.80 26.00
C VAL A 484 6.11 -1.22 25.51
N GLY A 485 6.80 -0.52 26.38
CA GLY A 485 8.02 0.18 26.00
C GLY A 485 8.87 0.56 27.19
N LEU A 486 10.11 0.93 26.88
CA LEU A 486 11.03 1.50 27.84
C LEU A 486 10.93 3.02 27.75
N ILE A 487 10.64 3.70 28.85
CA ILE A 487 10.70 5.16 28.90
C ILE A 487 11.95 5.62 29.65
N PHE A 488 12.41 6.82 29.32
CA PHE A 488 13.51 7.52 29.95
C PHE A 488 12.95 8.81 30.55
N ALA A 489 12.58 8.75 31.82
CA ALA A 489 12.01 9.86 32.55
C ALA A 489 13.14 10.78 33.05
N ARG A 490 12.99 12.09 32.85
CA ARG A 490 13.94 13.08 33.38
C ARG A 490 13.77 13.16 34.89
N VAL A 491 14.83 12.84 35.63
CA VAL A 491 14.86 12.95 37.09
C VAL A 491 15.15 14.42 37.48
N PRO A 492 14.36 15.03 38.38
CA PRO A 492 14.66 16.37 38.89
C PRO A 492 16.03 16.43 39.57
N GLU A 493 16.76 17.54 39.41
CA GLU A 493 18.15 17.68 39.92
C GLU A 493 18.28 17.48 41.44
N ALA A 494 17.20 17.70 42.19
CA ALA A 494 17.14 17.50 43.64
C ALA A 494 17.19 16.03 44.10
N GLU A 495 17.01 15.06 43.20
CA GLU A 495 16.95 13.62 43.54
C GLU A 495 18.19 12.83 43.10
N GLY A 496 19.29 13.52 42.77
CA GLY A 496 20.66 13.02 42.93
C GLY A 496 21.01 11.70 42.23
N GLY A 497 21.58 11.80 41.02
CA GLY A 497 22.19 10.67 40.33
C GLY A 497 23.15 11.11 39.22
N SER A 498 24.06 10.23 38.81
CA SER A 498 25.02 10.46 37.71
C SER A 498 24.37 10.60 36.32
N SER A 499 23.10 10.23 36.17
CA SER A 499 22.31 10.35 34.94
C SER A 499 21.10 11.25 35.15
N ARG A 500 20.85 12.15 34.19
CA ARG A 500 19.67 13.02 34.13
C ARG A 500 18.37 12.29 33.78
N PHE A 501 18.48 11.05 33.32
CA PHE A 501 17.35 10.21 32.93
C PHE A 501 17.39 8.88 33.67
N GLN A 502 16.22 8.44 34.10
CA GLN A 502 15.99 7.10 34.62
C GLN A 502 15.17 6.30 33.61
N ALA A 503 15.61 5.09 33.32
CA ALA A 503 14.82 4.16 32.53
C ALA A 503 13.74 3.50 33.40
N ALA A 504 12.55 3.32 32.85
CA ALA A 504 11.43 2.67 33.52
C ALA A 504 10.61 1.85 32.50
N PRO A 505 10.16 0.64 32.86
CA PRO A 505 9.19 -0.06 32.04
C PRO A 505 7.87 0.71 32.07
N ALA A 506 7.23 0.77 30.92
CA ALA A 506 5.94 1.42 30.77
C ALA A 506 5.07 0.69 29.77
N TYR A 507 3.78 0.95 29.86
CA TYR A 507 2.85 0.66 28.79
C TYR A 507 1.98 1.87 28.52
N SER A 508 1.57 2.00 27.25
CA SER A 508 0.72 3.08 26.79
C SER A 508 -0.57 2.52 26.23
N VAL A 509 -1.67 3.20 26.54
CA VAL A 509 -2.97 3.03 25.87
C VAL A 509 -3.14 4.22 24.94
N LEU A 510 -3.14 3.96 23.64
CA LEU A 510 -3.06 4.98 22.60
C LEU A 510 -4.34 4.97 21.76
N LEU A 511 -5.02 6.12 21.67
CA LEU A 511 -6.01 6.37 20.64
C LEU A 511 -5.31 6.60 19.30
N LYS A 512 -5.73 5.86 18.28
CA LYS A 512 -5.19 5.92 16.92
C LYS A 512 -6.29 5.90 15.88
N TRP A 513 -5.93 6.31 14.67
CA TRP A 513 -6.76 6.24 13.48
C TRP A 513 -5.86 6.08 12.25
N GLY A 514 -6.41 5.50 11.19
CA GLY A 514 -5.73 5.34 9.91
C GLY A 514 -6.26 6.30 8.84
N SER A 515 -5.72 6.16 7.64
CA SER A 515 -6.12 6.86 6.42
C SER A 515 -6.59 5.87 5.36
N ARG A 516 -7.66 6.20 4.63
CA ARG A 516 -8.13 5.40 3.48
C ARG A 516 -7.38 5.73 2.18
N THR A 517 -6.72 6.89 2.13
CA THR A 517 -6.06 7.41 0.93
C THR A 517 -4.55 7.27 0.99
N GLU A 518 -3.97 7.35 2.18
CA GLU A 518 -2.51 7.42 2.37
C GLU A 518 -1.99 6.19 3.10
N SER A 519 -1.52 5.18 2.35
CA SER A 519 -0.99 3.94 2.93
C SER A 519 0.23 4.19 3.84
N TYR A 520 1.04 5.22 3.57
CA TYR A 520 2.19 5.59 4.41
C TYR A 520 1.75 6.06 5.82
N VAL A 521 0.55 6.62 5.97
CA VAL A 521 0.04 7.01 7.30
C VAL A 521 -0.24 5.76 8.14
N ASN A 522 -0.78 4.71 7.51
CA ASN A 522 -1.11 3.45 8.19
C ASN A 522 0.09 2.55 8.44
N THR A 523 1.17 2.75 7.68
CA THR A 523 2.32 1.84 7.70
C THR A 523 3.53 2.47 8.36
N LEU A 524 3.75 3.77 8.18
CA LEU A 524 4.91 4.45 8.72
C LEU A 524 4.53 5.31 9.91
N VAL A 525 3.63 6.28 9.77
CA VAL A 525 3.46 7.32 10.80
C VAL A 525 2.66 6.82 11.99
N THR A 526 1.49 6.23 11.73
CA THR A 526 0.50 5.74 12.72
C THR A 526 0.49 6.55 14.01
N PRO A 527 0.11 7.85 13.96
CA PRO A 527 0.16 8.70 15.13
C PRO A 527 -0.78 8.17 16.20
N GLY A 528 -0.36 8.26 17.45
CA GLY A 528 -1.17 7.89 18.61
C GLY A 528 -1.11 8.94 19.70
N LEU A 529 -2.23 9.17 20.37
CA LEU A 529 -2.32 10.03 21.55
C LEU A 529 -2.97 9.23 22.68
N GLY A 530 -2.43 9.28 23.88
CA GLY A 530 -3.09 8.63 24.99
C GLY A 530 -2.37 8.73 26.32
N LEU A 531 -2.51 7.67 27.12
CA LEU A 531 -1.96 7.59 28.47
C LEU A 531 -0.80 6.61 28.50
N ASN A 532 0.26 6.98 29.22
CA ASN A 532 1.39 6.12 29.53
C ASN A 532 1.41 5.87 31.04
N LEU A 533 1.58 4.61 31.42
CA LEU A 533 1.68 4.14 32.79
C LEU A 533 3.05 3.49 32.95
N SER A 534 3.81 3.96 33.93
CA SER A 534 5.22 3.60 34.11
C SER A 534 5.54 3.26 35.55
N ALA A 535 6.47 2.32 35.74
CA ALA A 535 7.05 2.00 37.04
C ALA A 535 8.39 2.74 37.18
N LEU A 536 8.33 3.94 37.74
CA LEU A 536 9.45 4.83 38.00
C LEU A 536 10.15 4.44 39.32
N ASP A 537 11.30 5.03 39.61
CA ASP A 537 12.01 4.87 40.89
C ASP A 537 12.93 6.09 41.12
N PHE A 538 12.36 7.30 41.18
CA PHE A 538 13.16 8.53 41.09
C PHE A 538 14.22 8.64 42.19
N ASN A 539 13.94 8.11 43.37
CA ASN A 539 14.85 8.11 44.51
C ASN A 539 15.75 6.86 44.60
N ARG A 540 15.63 5.92 43.67
CA ARG A 540 16.51 4.74 43.52
C ARG A 540 16.50 3.82 44.74
N ASP A 541 15.35 3.66 45.39
CA ASP A 541 15.20 2.77 46.54
C ASP A 541 14.72 1.36 46.15
N ASN A 542 14.59 1.09 44.85
CA ASN A 542 14.05 -0.14 44.27
C ASN A 542 12.57 -0.40 44.63
N THR A 543 11.84 0.61 45.11
CA THR A 543 10.38 0.55 45.28
C THR A 543 9.73 1.21 44.06
N PRO A 544 8.95 0.48 43.26
CA PRO A 544 8.35 1.06 42.06
C PRO A 544 7.32 2.14 42.41
N GLU A 545 7.48 3.29 41.78
CA GLU A 545 6.61 4.45 41.85
C GLU A 545 5.75 4.52 40.60
N VAL A 546 4.44 4.72 40.75
CA VAL A 546 3.56 4.83 39.59
C VAL A 546 3.65 6.24 38.99
N GLY A 547 4.11 6.29 37.74
CA GLY A 547 4.01 7.46 36.88
C GLY A 547 2.84 7.35 35.92
N VAL A 548 2.02 8.40 35.85
CA VAL A 548 0.93 8.53 34.86
C VAL A 548 1.25 9.71 33.96
N ALA A 549 1.21 9.52 32.65
CA ALA A 549 1.57 10.56 31.69
C ALA A 549 0.64 10.64 30.49
N LEU A 550 0.53 11.85 29.92
CA LEU A 550 0.02 12.02 28.57
C LEU A 550 1.16 11.72 27.59
N THR A 551 0.86 10.91 26.57
CA THR A 551 1.86 10.44 25.60
C THR A 551 1.40 10.68 24.17
N LEU A 552 2.34 11.14 23.35
CA LEU A 552 2.28 11.07 21.90
C LEU A 552 3.13 9.88 21.44
N SER A 553 2.65 9.15 20.44
CA SER A 553 3.30 8.00 19.83
C SER A 553 3.42 8.21 18.32
N LEU A 554 4.56 7.83 17.74
CA LEU A 554 4.85 7.89 16.30
C LEU A 554 5.60 6.63 15.86
N PHE A 555 5.58 6.38 14.55
CA PHE A 555 6.35 5.31 13.90
C PHE A 555 6.00 3.91 14.41
N ARG A 556 4.74 3.48 14.29
CA ARG A 556 4.25 2.19 14.82
C ARG A 556 4.57 1.96 16.30
N ASN A 557 4.40 3.00 17.12
CA ASN A 557 4.72 2.99 18.54
C ASN A 557 6.20 2.90 18.91
N ILE A 558 7.10 2.90 17.92
CA ILE A 558 8.54 2.85 18.17
C ILE A 558 8.98 4.06 18.97
N LEU A 559 8.44 5.26 18.71
CA LEU A 559 8.81 6.47 19.43
C LEU A 559 7.65 7.03 20.22
N GLN A 560 7.89 7.30 21.50
CA GLN A 560 6.92 7.89 22.41
C GLN A 560 7.53 9.07 23.15
N ALA A 561 6.76 10.10 23.43
CA ALA A 561 7.18 11.23 24.24
C ALA A 561 6.00 11.87 24.95
N GLY A 562 6.24 12.44 26.11
CA GLY A 562 5.16 12.97 26.91
C GLY A 562 5.57 13.69 28.17
N GLY A 563 4.54 14.20 28.86
CA GLY A 563 4.64 14.82 30.17
C GLY A 563 3.73 14.07 31.13
N GLY A 564 4.25 13.76 32.31
CA GLY A 564 3.55 12.99 33.31
C GLY A 564 3.80 13.47 34.72
N TYR A 565 3.17 12.77 35.64
CA TYR A 565 3.21 13.05 37.06
C TYR A 565 3.46 11.76 37.83
N ASN A 566 4.50 11.77 38.66
CA ASN A 566 4.84 10.70 39.59
C ASN A 566 3.99 10.89 40.84
N VAL A 567 3.07 9.96 41.05
CA VAL A 567 2.03 10.06 42.09
C VAL A 567 2.63 9.95 43.49
N PHE A 568 3.68 9.15 43.66
CA PHE A 568 4.29 8.90 44.97
C PHE A 568 5.21 10.03 45.41
N ARG A 569 5.76 10.78 44.46
CA ARG A 569 6.69 11.89 44.72
C ARG A 569 6.05 13.26 44.63
N ASP A 570 4.80 13.36 44.19
CA ASP A 570 4.11 14.63 43.89
C ASP A 570 4.93 15.50 42.92
N ARG A 571 5.36 14.91 41.80
CA ARG A 571 6.31 15.56 40.88
C ARG A 571 6.00 15.34 39.41
N TRP A 572 6.10 16.42 38.64
CA TRP A 572 6.04 16.39 37.20
C TRP A 572 7.34 15.88 36.58
N TYR A 573 7.21 15.12 35.49
CA TYR A 573 8.33 14.64 34.69
C TYR A 573 8.03 14.72 33.20
N PHE A 574 9.10 14.82 32.41
CA PHE A 574 9.04 14.62 30.97
C PHE A 574 9.73 13.30 30.64
N PHE A 575 9.24 12.61 29.63
CA PHE A 575 9.87 11.37 29.17
C PHE A 575 9.92 11.32 27.64
N PHE A 576 10.89 10.54 27.16
CA PHE A 576 10.85 9.93 25.84
C PHE A 576 10.92 8.42 26.02
N GLY A 577 10.42 7.64 25.09
CA GLY A 577 10.39 6.20 25.21
C GLY A 577 10.44 5.51 23.86
N VAL A 578 10.84 4.24 23.91
CA VAL A 578 10.91 3.37 22.76
C VAL A 578 9.95 2.21 22.95
N GLY A 579 8.98 2.06 22.05
CA GLY A 579 8.11 0.88 22.02
C GLY A 579 8.81 -0.28 21.31
N LEU A 580 8.67 -1.47 21.87
CA LEU A 580 9.16 -2.71 21.27
C LEU A 580 7.97 -3.40 20.58
N PRO A 581 8.16 -3.92 19.37
CA PRO A 581 8.71 -5.27 19.28
C PRO A 581 10.06 -5.26 18.55
N LEU A 582 11.12 -5.74 19.21
CA LEU A 582 12.16 -6.39 18.43
C LEU A 582 11.58 -7.73 17.97
N PRO A 583 11.75 -8.13 16.69
CA PRO A 583 11.37 -9.46 16.24
C PRO A 583 11.90 -10.50 17.24
N ASN A 584 11.08 -11.50 17.58
CA ASN A 584 11.44 -12.60 18.47
C ASN A 584 12.91 -12.98 18.27
N ILE A 585 13.78 -12.59 19.21
CA ILE A 585 15.19 -13.01 19.24
C ILE A 585 15.22 -14.44 19.80
N GLY A 586 14.48 -15.34 19.13
CA GLY A 586 14.35 -16.76 19.41
C GLY A 586 14.91 -17.58 18.25
N GLY A 587 16.10 -17.21 17.78
CA GLY A 587 16.80 -17.86 16.66
C GLY A 587 18.24 -18.27 16.96
N LEU A 588 18.65 -18.30 18.24
CA LEU A 588 19.88 -18.99 18.59
C LEU A 588 19.58 -20.49 18.64
N PRO A 589 20.28 -21.34 17.85
CA PRO A 589 20.17 -22.78 18.02
C PRO A 589 20.64 -23.09 19.44
N THR A 590 19.71 -23.51 20.30
CA THR A 590 20.08 -24.19 21.54
C THR A 590 20.82 -25.45 21.13
N ASN A 591 22.11 -25.48 21.45
CA ASN A 591 23.00 -26.60 21.17
C ASN A 591 22.30 -27.94 21.43
N ALA A 592 22.51 -28.84 20.48
CA ALA A 592 22.11 -30.23 20.45
C ALA A 592 21.93 -30.84 21.84
N SER A 593 20.73 -31.34 22.11
CA SER A 593 20.56 -32.44 23.05
C SER A 593 21.38 -33.62 22.52
N SER A 594 22.56 -33.81 23.09
CA SER A 594 23.32 -35.04 22.96
C SER A 594 22.51 -36.17 23.60
N SER A 595 21.68 -36.85 22.82
CA SER A 595 21.24 -38.20 23.13
C SER A 595 22.43 -39.14 22.89
N LEU A 596 23.16 -39.44 23.96
CA LEU A 596 23.95 -40.67 24.01
C LEU A 596 22.98 -41.85 23.97
N PRO A 597 23.27 -42.92 23.21
CA PRO A 597 22.52 -44.16 23.31
C PRO A 597 23.03 -44.91 24.55
N ASP A 598 22.12 -45.28 25.45
CA ASP A 598 22.41 -46.26 26.49
C ASP A 598 22.32 -47.69 25.92
N PRO A 599 23.08 -48.65 26.49
CA PRO A 599 23.38 -49.97 25.91
C PRO A 599 22.21 -50.96 25.83
#